data_AF-A0A2V7XXZ5-F1
#
_entry.id   AF-A0A2V7XXZ5-F1
#
_cell.length_a   1.000
_cell.length_b   1.000
_cell.length_c   1.000
_cell.angle_alpha   90.00
_cell.angle_beta   90.00
_cell.angle_gamma   90.00
#
_symmetry.space_group_name_H-M   'P 1'
#
loop_
_entity.id
_entity.type
_entity.pdbx_description
1 polymer ?
#
loop_
_entity_poly.entity_id
_entity_poly.type
_entity_poly.pdbx_seq_one_letter_code
_entity_poly.pdbx_strand_id
1 'polypeptide(L)' 'DRVRKGDVVTITHRGEPVAEVRGVERSATTLGDRLEELERSGILSPSAGRSVFKPFGRKPGALKRFLKSRE' A
#
# COMPACT_ATOMS: atom_id res chain seq x y z
N ASP A 1 -9.37 20.97 20.81
CA ASP A 1 -8.87 20.16 21.93
C ASP A 1 -7.42 19.78 21.78
N ARG A 2 -6.66 19.84 22.87
CA ARG A 2 -5.20 19.63 22.92
C ARG A 2 -4.90 18.39 23.78
N VAL A 3 -4.83 17.22 23.16
CA VAL A 3 -4.36 15.97 23.81
C VAL A 3 -2.83 15.99 23.84
N ARG A 4 -2.20 15.77 25.00
CA ARG A 4 -0.74 15.70 25.15
C ARG A 4 -0.26 14.24 25.16
N LYS A 5 1.04 14.03 24.90
CA LYS A 5 1.66 12.70 24.96
C LYS A 5 1.51 12.14 26.39
N GLY A 6 0.89 10.96 26.51
CA GLY A 6 0.60 10.30 27.79
C GLY A 6 -0.86 10.39 28.26
N ASP A 7 -1.65 11.31 27.69
CA ASP A 7 -3.07 11.43 28.01
C ASP A 7 -3.89 10.51 27.09
N VAL A 8 -4.75 9.69 27.69
CA VAL A 8 -5.77 8.90 26.97
C VAL A 8 -7.11 9.58 27.20
N VAL A 9 -7.77 9.99 26.10
CA VAL A 9 -9.11 10.59 26.16
C VAL A 9 -10.11 9.59 25.62
N THR A 10 -11.05 9.15 26.46
CA THR A 10 -12.15 8.25 26.06
C THR A 10 -13.32 9.07 25.54
N ILE A 11 -13.70 8.83 24.28
CA ILE A 11 -14.90 9.41 23.69
C ILE A 11 -16.08 8.51 24.06
N THR A 12 -17.08 9.08 24.73
CA THR A 12 -18.32 8.39 25.09
C THR A 12 -19.49 8.91 24.25
N HIS A 13 -20.39 8.01 23.87
CA HIS A 13 -21.67 8.33 23.25
C HIS A 13 -22.79 7.70 24.08
N ARG A 14 -23.67 8.53 24.64
CA ARG A 14 -24.74 8.12 25.56
C ARG A 14 -24.24 7.36 26.81
N GLY A 15 -23.07 7.75 27.33
CA GLY A 15 -22.45 7.11 28.49
C GLY A 15 -21.63 5.87 28.16
N GLU A 16 -21.70 5.36 26.93
CA GLU A 16 -20.93 4.19 26.49
C GLU A 16 -19.64 4.62 25.79
N PRO A 17 -18.48 4.04 26.13
CA PRO A 17 -17.22 4.32 25.45
C PRO A 17 -17.25 3.78 24.01
N VAL A 18 -16.99 4.65 23.03
CA VAL A 18 -17.03 4.29 21.60
C VAL A 18 -15.67 4.38 20.91
N ALA A 19 -14.75 5.19 21.44
CA ALA A 19 -13.40 5.32 20.88
C ALA A 19 -12.42 5.87 21.92
N GLU A 20 -11.13 5.66 21.67
CA GLU A 20 -10.04 6.27 22.44
C GLU A 20 -9.18 7.16 21.55
N VAL A 21 -8.88 8.36 22.03
CA VAL A 21 -7.88 9.25 21.43
C VAL A 21 -6.61 9.12 22.24
N ARG A 22 -5.55 8.65 21.58
CA ARG A 22 -4.21 8.55 22.14
C ARG A 22 -3.28 9.47 21.37
N GLY A 23 -2.36 10.13 22.08
CA GLY A 23 -1.27 10.86 21.43
C GLY A 23 -0.44 9.92 20.56
N VAL A 24 -0.19 10.30 19.31
CA VAL A 24 0.70 9.53 18.43
C VAL A 24 2.13 9.74 18.92
N GLU A 25 2.77 8.65 19.35
CA GLU A 25 4.21 8.67 19.55
C GLU A 25 4.87 8.84 18.17
N ARG A 26 5.46 10.00 17.91
CA ARG A 26 6.46 10.09 16.85
C ARG A 26 7.66 9.28 17.34
N SER A 27 7.73 8.02 16.93
CA SER A 27 8.95 7.23 17.08
C SER A 27 10.11 8.03 16.50
N ALA A 28 11.22 8.13 17.22
CA ALA A 28 12.45 8.78 16.71
C ALA A 28 13.04 8.06 15.48
N THR A 29 12.48 6.90 15.14
CA THR A 29 12.73 6.13 13.93
C THR A 29 12.50 7.00 12.70
N THR A 30 13.56 7.21 11.93
CA THR A 30 13.47 7.90 10.66
C THR A 30 12.69 7.06 9.66
N LEU A 31 12.23 7.68 8.57
CA LEU A 31 11.61 6.93 7.47
C LEU A 31 12.55 5.84 6.93
N GLY A 32 13.85 6.11 6.88
CA GLY A 32 14.87 5.16 6.43
C GLY A 32 14.94 3.93 7.33
N ASP A 33 15.00 4.14 8.65
CA ASP A 33 15.04 3.04 9.63
C ASP A 33 13.79 2.15 9.53
N ARG A 34 12.63 2.78 9.28
CA ARG A 34 11.37 2.05 9.11
C ARG A 34 11.33 1.25 7.81
N LEU A 35 11.89 1.77 6.71
CA LEU A 35 11.99 1.04 5.46
C LEU A 35 12.92 -0.17 5.61
N GLU A 36 14.07 0.00 6.26
CA GLU A 36 15.02 -1.09 6.49
C GLU A 36 14.43 -2.20 7.36
N GLU A 37 13.65 -1.86 8.40
CA GLU A 37 12.93 -2.86 9.21
C GLU A 37 11.90 -3.64 8.38
N LEU A 38 11.15 -2.94 7.53
CA LEU A 38 10.14 -3.55 6.66
C LEU A 38 10.76 -4.45 5.58
N GLU A 39 11.94 -4.08 5.07
CA GLU A 39 12.73 -4.92 4.16
C GLU A 39 13.31 -6.14 4.89
N ARG A 40 13.90 -5.95 6.08
CA ARG A 40 14.45 -7.04 6.90
C ARG A 40 13.39 -8.06 7.33
N SER A 41 12.18 -7.60 7.61
CA SER A 41 11.04 -8.46 7.96
C SER A 41 10.37 -9.11 6.74
N GLY A 42 10.81 -8.79 5.52
CA GLY A 42 10.26 -9.33 4.27
C GLY A 42 8.86 -8.82 3.92
N ILE A 43 8.37 -7.78 4.61
CA ILE A 43 7.10 -7.11 4.30
C ILE A 43 7.23 -6.29 3.01
N LEU A 44 8.39 -5.66 2.83
CA LEU A 44 8.76 -5.02 1.59
C LEU A 44 9.80 -5.86 0.87
N SER A 45 9.60 -6.04 -0.43
CA SER A 45 10.59 -6.61 -1.34
C SER A 45 10.83 -5.62 -2.48
N PRO A 46 12.08 -5.50 -2.97
CA PRO A 46 12.36 -4.72 -4.17
C PRO A 46 11.43 -5.17 -5.30
N SER A 47 10.84 -4.21 -6.03
CA SER A 47 10.04 -4.57 -7.19
C SER A 47 10.93 -5.29 -8.20
N ALA A 48 10.60 -6.54 -8.55
CA ALA A 48 11.21 -7.18 -9.70
C ALA A 48 10.94 -6.26 -10.90
N GLY A 49 12.01 -5.74 -11.52
CA GLY A 49 11.89 -4.82 -12.65
C GLY A 49 10.93 -5.39 -13.70
N ARG A 50 10.26 -4.51 -14.45
CA ARG A 50 9.26 -4.90 -15.46
C ARG A 50 9.83 -6.03 -16.32
N SER A 51 9.28 -7.23 -16.17
CA SER A 51 9.65 -8.37 -17.01
C SER A 51 9.48 -7.92 -18.46
N VAL A 52 10.58 -7.92 -19.20
CA VAL A 52 10.56 -7.70 -20.65
C VAL A 52 10.01 -8.99 -21.25
N PHE A 53 8.71 -9.22 -21.07
CA PHE A 53 7.98 -10.24 -21.80
C PHE A 53 8.09 -9.86 -23.27
N LYS A 54 9.08 -10.44 -23.95
CA LYS A 54 9.23 -10.34 -25.38
C LYS A 54 8.07 -11.14 -25.97
N PRO A 55 7.13 -10.52 -26.70
CA PRO A 55 6.04 -11.28 -27.29
C PRO A 55 6.62 -12.38 -28.18
N PHE A 56 6.30 -13.64 -27.88
CA PHE A 56 6.79 -14.85 -28.57
C PHE A 56 6.35 -14.96 -30.05
N GLY A 57 5.64 -13.95 -30.56
CA GLY A 57 5.29 -13.85 -31.97
C GLY A 57 4.50 -12.60 -32.28
N ARG A 58 4.71 -12.03 -33.47
CA ARG A 58 3.84 -11.01 -34.06
C ARG A 58 2.55 -11.68 -34.54
N LYS A 59 1.63 -11.99 -33.63
CA LYS A 59 0.28 -12.39 -34.05
C LYS A 59 -0.37 -11.19 -34.77
N PRO A 60 -0.98 -11.38 -35.95
CA PRO A 60 -1.78 -10.35 -36.58
C PRO A 60 -2.78 -9.80 -35.56
N GLY A 61 -2.85 -8.48 -35.44
CA GLY A 61 -3.75 -7.83 -34.49
C GLY A 61 -5.21 -8.28 -34.69
N ALA A 62 -6.02 -8.14 -33.63
CA ALA A 62 -7.42 -8.57 -33.62
C ALA A 62 -8.20 -8.09 -34.85
N LEU A 63 -7.96 -6.84 -35.28
CA LEU A 63 -8.56 -6.25 -36.46
C LEU A 63 -8.23 -7.00 -37.77
N LYS A 64 -6.96 -7.36 -37.97
CA LYS A 64 -6.53 -8.07 -39.19
C LYS A 64 -7.12 -9.48 -39.27
N ARG A 65 -7.28 -10.14 -38.12
CA ARG A 65 -7.96 -11.45 -38.03
C ARG A 65 -9.45 -11.34 -38.35
N PHE A 66 -10.11 -10.30 -37.84
CA PHE A 66 -11.53 -10.06 -38.07
C PHE A 66 -11.85 -9.77 -39.54
N LEU A 67 -10.99 -9.00 -40.23
CA LEU A 67 -11.15 -8.74 -41.66
C LEU A 67 -10.99 -10.02 -42.50
N LYS A 68 -10.00 -10.87 -42.18
CA LYS A 68 -9.77 -12.13 -42.90
C LYS A 68 -10.92 -13.13 -42.78
N SER A 69 -11.68 -13.14 -41.68
CA SER A 69 -12.83 -14.05 -41.52
C SER A 69 -14.09 -13.61 -42.26
N ARG A 70 -14.08 -12.44 -42.92
CA ARG A 70 -15.22 -11.89 -43.68
C ARG A 70 -15.06 -12.01 -45.20
N GLU A 71 -13.91 -12.51 -45.68
CA GLU A 71 -13.70 -13.00 -47.05
C GLU A 71 -13.88 -14.52 -47.07
#